data_AF-A0A1I7N021-F1
#
_entry.id   AF-A0A1I7N021-F1
#
_cell.length_a   1.000
_cell.length_b   1.000
_cell.length_c   1.000
_cell.angle_alpha   90.00
_cell.angle_beta   90.00
_cell.angle_gamma   90.00
#
_symmetry.space_group_name_H-M   'P 1'
#
loop_
_entity.id
_entity.type
_entity.pdbx_description
1 polymer ?
#
loop_
_entity_poly.entity_id
_entity_poly.type
_entity_poly.pdbx_seq_one_letter_code
_entity_poly.pdbx_strand_id
1 'polypeptide(L)' 'MARNELDPDVLAGVERFIADQDRPPHGRMSREEAIATIVSDWLMGQGYLPLPGDDEGVTTALEAAEVPKP' A
#
# COMPACT_ATOMS: atom_id res chain seq x y z
N MET A 1 18.84 -14.44 -12.37
CA MET A 1 17.90 -13.47 -11.77
C MET A 1 16.66 -14.25 -11.35
N ALA A 2 16.32 -14.29 -10.07
CA ALA A 2 15.12 -14.98 -9.63
C ALA A 2 13.90 -14.22 -10.16
N ARG A 3 13.04 -14.88 -10.93
CA ARG A 3 11.76 -14.32 -11.35
C ARG A 3 10.88 -14.39 -10.10
N ASN A 4 10.68 -13.24 -9.46
CA ASN A 4 9.79 -13.12 -8.32
C ASN A 4 8.35 -13.22 -8.84
N GLU A 5 7.92 -14.43 -9.14
CA GLU A 5 6.54 -14.70 -9.51
C GLU A 5 5.71 -14.61 -8.23
N LEU A 6 4.72 -13.72 -8.25
CA LEU A 6 3.75 -13.61 -7.16
C LEU A 6 2.99 -14.92 -7.03
N ASP A 7 2.58 -15.23 -5.80
CA ASP A 7 1.65 -16.31 -5.54
C ASP A 7 0.38 -16.14 -6.43
N PRO A 8 -0.14 -17.21 -7.06
CA PRO A 8 -1.30 -17.13 -7.94
C PRO A 8 -2.54 -16.51 -7.28
N ASP A 9 -2.77 -16.74 -5.99
CA ASP A 9 -3.90 -16.18 -5.27
C ASP A 9 -3.71 -14.67 -5.05
N VAL A 10 -2.48 -14.25 -4.77
CA VAL A 10 -2.12 -12.81 -4.71
C VAL A 10 -2.32 -12.16 -6.07
N LEU A 11 -1.89 -12.81 -7.14
CA LEU A 11 -2.11 -12.32 -8.50
C LEU A 11 -3.61 -12.16 -8.82
N ALA A 12 -4.43 -13.15 -8.45
CA ALA A 12 -5.88 -13.06 -8.61
C ALA A 12 -6.50 -11.91 -7.79
N GLY A 13 -5.97 -11.67 -6.58
CA GLY A 13 -6.34 -10.52 -5.76
C GLY A 13 -6.01 -9.18 -6.42
N VAL A 14 -4.82 -9.06 -7.00
CA VAL A 14 -4.39 -7.84 -7.73
C VAL A 14 -5.28 -7.58 -8.94
N GLU A 15 -5.64 -8.61 -9.72
CA GLU A 15 -6.54 -8.44 -10.87
C GLU A 15 -7.94 -7.98 -10.46
N ARG A 16 -8.46 -8.47 -9.32
CA ARG A 16 -9.73 -7.99 -8.75
C ARG A 16 -9.63 -6.53 -8.32
N PHE A 17 -8.56 -6.15 -7.64
CA PHE A 17 -8.30 -4.77 -7.26
C PHE A 17 -8.29 -3.84 -8.49
N ILE A 18 -7.58 -4.21 -9.56
CA ILE A 18 -7.54 -3.44 -10.81
C ILE A 18 -8.95 -3.27 -11.37
N ALA A 19 -9.74 -4.34 -11.43
CA ALA A 19 -11.10 -4.29 -11.95
C ALA A 19 -12.02 -3.38 -11.11
N ASP A 20 -11.85 -3.35 -9.80
CA ASP A 20 -12.64 -2.50 -8.91
C ASP A 20 -12.29 -1.02 -9.06
N GLN A 21 -11.00 -0.70 -9.29
CA GLN A 21 -10.49 0.65 -9.48
C GLN A 21 -10.63 1.18 -10.91
N ASP A 22 -10.99 0.32 -11.88
CA ASP A 22 -11.22 0.68 -13.29
C ASP A 22 -12.56 1.44 -13.44
N ARG A 23 -12.62 2.64 -12.86
CA ARG A 23 -13.79 3.53 -12.85
C ARG A 23 -13.38 4.97 -13.10
N PRO A 24 -14.15 5.72 -13.91
CA PRO A 24 -13.92 7.15 -14.11
C PRO A 24 -13.82 7.92 -12.78
N PRO A 25 -12.90 8.91 -12.67
CA PRO A 25 -12.05 9.47 -13.72
C PRO A 25 -10.76 8.67 -13.99
N HIS A 26 -10.50 7.63 -13.21
CA HIS A 26 -9.28 6.85 -13.33
C HIS A 26 -9.44 5.80 -14.44
N GLY A 27 -8.47 5.73 -15.34
CA GLY A 27 -8.38 4.65 -16.31
C GLY A 27 -7.86 3.37 -15.64
N ARG A 28 -7.98 2.25 -16.34
CA ARG A 28 -7.45 0.96 -15.89
C ARG A 28 -5.95 1.05 -15.57
N MET A 29 -5.58 0.62 -14.37
CA MET A 29 -4.18 0.52 -13.94
C MET A 29 -3.49 -0.70 -14.53
N SER A 30 -2.19 -0.60 -14.78
CA SER A 30 -1.32 -1.75 -14.98
C SER A 30 -1.15 -2.55 -13.69
N ARG A 31 -0.66 -3.79 -13.82
CA ARG A 31 -0.37 -4.65 -12.67
C ARG A 31 0.70 -4.07 -11.76
N GLU A 32 1.73 -3.46 -12.34
CA GLU A 32 2.83 -2.84 -11.59
C GLU A 32 2.34 -1.62 -10.80
N GLU A 33 1.51 -0.78 -11.41
CA GLU A 33 0.89 0.37 -10.72
C GLU A 33 -0.01 -0.10 -9.58
N ALA A 34 -0.84 -1.12 -9.81
CA ALA A 34 -1.72 -1.67 -8.78
C ALA A 34 -0.93 -2.21 -7.59
N ILE A 35 0.14 -2.98 -7.83
CA ILE A 35 1.00 -3.50 -6.77
C ILE A 35 1.65 -2.34 -6.01
N ALA A 36 2.20 -1.35 -6.72
CA ALA A 36 2.83 -0.19 -6.10
C ALA A 36 1.84 0.58 -5.21
N THR A 37 0.61 0.78 -5.67
CA THR A 37 -0.45 1.42 -4.88
C THR A 37 -0.81 0.64 -3.64
N ILE A 38 -1.08 -0.68 -3.76
CA ILE A 38 -1.45 -1.54 -2.63
C ILE A 38 -0.34 -1.55 -1.58
N VAL A 39 0.91 -1.73 -2.01
CA VAL A 39 2.07 -1.79 -1.11
C VAL A 39 2.30 -0.43 -0.44
N SER A 40 2.18 0.66 -1.19
CA SER A 40 2.35 2.01 -0.61
C SER A 40 1.28 2.30 0.42
N ASP A 41 0.02 1.99 0.13
CA ASP A 41 -1.10 2.17 1.06
C ASP A 41 -0.90 1.37 2.35
N TRP A 42 -0.51 0.09 2.22
CA TRP A 42 -0.19 -0.74 3.38
C TRP A 42 0.97 -0.15 4.20
N LEU A 43 2.07 0.24 3.54
CA LEU A 43 3.24 0.82 4.21
C LEU A 43 2.89 2.14 4.91
N MET A 44 2.08 3.00 4.30
CA MET A 44 1.59 4.23 4.92
C MET A 44 0.72 3.93 6.14
N GLY A 45 -0.22 3.00 6.04
CA GLY A 45 -1.08 2.59 7.16
C GLY A 45 -0.33 1.95 8.33
N GLN A 46 0.86 1.39 8.10
CA GLN A 46 1.74 0.88 9.15
C GLN A 46 2.72 1.94 9.71
N GLY A 47 2.81 3.11 9.07
CA GLY A 47 3.78 4.14 9.43
C GLY A 47 5.20 3.89 8.91
N TYR A 48 5.36 3.07 7.88
CA TYR A 48 6.65 2.90 7.18
C TYR A 48 6.86 3.93 6.06
N LEU A 49 5.78 4.57 5.59
CA LEU A 49 5.81 5.68 4.64
C LEU A 49 4.95 6.84 5.17
N PRO A 50 5.32 8.10 4.87
CA PRO A 50 4.50 9.26 5.24
C PRO A 50 3.20 9.28 4.42
N LEU A 51 2.15 9.82 5.03
CA LEU A 51 0.91 10.09 4.31
C LEU A 51 1.11 11.27 3.34
N PRO A 52 0.36 11.32 2.23
CA PRO A 52 0.46 12.43 1.29
C PRO A 52 0.08 13.76 1.98
N GLY A 53 1.03 14.69 2.03
CA GLY A 53 0.84 16.01 2.65
C GLY A 53 1.28 16.10 4.12
N ASP A 54 1.75 15.00 4.73
CA ASP A 54 2.48 15.05 5.99
C ASP A 54 3.98 15.25 5.71
N ASP A 55 4.47 16.47 5.91
CA ASP A 55 5.90 16.81 5.88
C ASP A 55 6.61 16.48 7.20
N GLU A 56 5.85 16.22 8.28
CA GLU A 56 6.39 15.86 9.60
C GLU A 56 6.45 14.34 9.72
N GLY A 57 7.67 13.83 9.90
CA GLY A 57 8.02 12.41 9.80
C GLY A 57 7.07 11.44 10.52
N VAL A 58 6.98 10.25 9.92
CA VAL A 58 6.03 9.21 10.29
C VAL A 58 6.14 8.82 11.76
N THR A 59 5.08 9.06 12.54
CA THR A 59 4.93 8.44 13.86
C THR A 59 4.30 7.06 13.65
N THR A 60 5.05 6.01 13.95
CA THR A 60 4.55 4.64 13.78
C THR A 60 3.40 4.34 14.75
N ALA A 61 2.51 3.41 14.38
CA ALA A 61 1.45 2.97 15.28
C ALA A 61 2.00 2.39 16.61
N LEU A 62 3.24 1.89 16.60
CA LEU A 62 3.94 1.43 17.80
C LEU A 62 4.35 2.60 18.71
N GLU A 63 4.89 3.68 18.15
CA GLU A 63 5.28 4.89 18.92
C GLU A 63 4.07 5.62 19.50
N ALA A 64 2.98 5.72 18.74
CA ALA A 64 1.73 6.32 19.24
C ALA A 64 1.09 5.52 20.38
N ALA A 65 1.37 4.22 20.46
CA ALA A 65 0.88 3.32 21.50
C ALA A 65 1.77 3.29 22.77
N GLU A 66 2.92 3.98 22.77
CA GLU A 66 3.73 4.08 23.99
C GLU A 66 3.03 4.96 25.02
N VAL A 67 2.44 4.30 26.02
CA VAL A 67 1.88 4.96 27.21
C VAL A 67 3.03 5.62 27.97
N PRO A 68 2.91 6.91 28.38
CA PRO A 68 3.94 7.56 29.18
C PRO A 68 4.22 6.75 30.45
N LYS A 69 5.45 6.29 30.62
CA LYS A 69 5.87 5.66 31.87
C LYS A 69 5.89 6.74 32.97
N PRO A 70 5.38 6.43 34.18
CA PRO A 70 5.33 7.36 35.30
C PRO A 70 6.72 7.76 35.79
#